data_AF-A0A944F715-F1
#
_entry.id   AF-A0A944F715-F1
#
_cell.length_a   1.000
_cell.length_b   1.000
_cell.length_c   1.000
_cell.angle_alpha   90.00
_cell.angle_beta   90.00
_cell.angle_gamma   90.00
#
_symmetry.space_group_name_H-M   'P 1'
#
loop_
_entity.id
_entity.type
_entity.pdbx_description
1 polymer ?
#
loop_
_entity_poly.entity_id
_entity_poly.type
_entity_poly.pdbx_seq_one_letter_code
_entity_poly.pdbx_strand_id
1 'polypeptide(L)' 'MLPHDLVQAQRGWNDTYRALALPRLPGNTALRRRLLRLSVRLWWHAYWRTTRSVPTARMQLRQTARTGDTVRTA' A
#
# COMPACT_ATOMS: atom_id res chain seq x y z
N MET A 1 14.19 -7.00 -4.31
CA MET A 1 13.47 -5.80 -4.78
C MET A 1 12.00 -5.93 -4.42
N LEU A 2 11.32 -4.82 -4.14
CA LEU A 2 9.89 -4.81 -3.86
C LEU A 2 9.09 -4.82 -5.18
N PRO A 3 8.05 -5.66 -5.31
CA PRO A 3 7.16 -5.63 -6.47
C PRO A 3 6.50 -4.26 -6.62
N HIS A 4 6.42 -3.78 -7.86
CA HIS A 4 5.88 -2.45 -8.14
C HIS A 4 4.40 -2.33 -7.77
N ASP A 5 3.60 -3.36 -8.05
CA ASP A 5 2.19 -3.41 -7.70
C ASP A 5 1.95 -3.36 -6.18
N LEU A 6 2.85 -3.98 -5.40
CA LEU A 6 2.84 -3.90 -3.94
C LEU A 6 3.12 -2.48 -3.44
N VAL A 7 4.10 -1.79 -4.05
CA VAL A 7 4.41 -0.38 -3.75
C VAL A 7 3.22 0.52 -4.11
N GLN A 8 2.58 0.29 -5.26
CA GLN A 8 1.40 1.06 -5.67
C GLN A 8 0.19 0.80 -4.77
N ALA A 9 -0.01 -0.45 -4.32
CA ALA A 9 -1.06 -0.78 -3.36
C ALA A 9 -0.85 -0.07 -2.02
N GLN A 10 0.39 -0.01 -1.52
CA GLN A 10 0.72 0.72 -0.30
C GLN A 10 0.53 2.24 -0.45
N ARG A 11 0.93 2.83 -1.59
CA ARG A 11 0.69 4.26 -1.89
C ARG A 11 -0.81 4.56 -1.91
N GLY A 12 -1.58 3.80 -2.67
CA GLY A 12 -3.03 3.94 -2.71
C GLY A 12 -3.72 3.72 -1.35
N TRP A 13 -3.15 2.87 -0.48
CA TRP A 13 -3.64 2.67 0.89
C TRP A 13 -3.38 3.92 1.74
N ASN A 14 -2.18 4.49 1.68
CA ASN A 14 -1.83 5.74 2.37
C ASN A 14 -2.71 6.90 1.91
N ASP A 15 -2.94 7.05 0.60
CA ASP A 15 -3.78 8.11 0.03
C ASP A 15 -5.25 7.96 0.47
N THR A 16 -5.76 6.72 0.45
CA THR A 16 -7.13 6.42 0.92
C THR A 16 -7.27 6.72 2.40
N TYR A 17 -6.26 6.37 3.21
CA TYR A 17 -6.25 6.66 4.64
C TYR A 17 -6.21 8.17 4.90
N ARG A 18 -5.40 8.93 4.15
CA ARG A 18 -5.35 10.39 4.23
C ARG A 18 -6.69 11.01 3.87
N ALA A 19 -7.35 10.54 2.80
CA ALA A 19 -8.67 11.01 2.40
C ALA A 19 -9.76 10.70 3.46
N LEU A 20 -9.66 9.55 4.15
CA LEU A 20 -10.56 9.20 5.25
C LEU A 20 -10.33 10.02 6.51
N ALA A 21 -9.10 10.48 6.76
CA ALA A 21 -8.75 11.32 7.90
C ALA A 21 -9.18 12.78 7.73
N LEU A 22 -9.55 13.21 6.51
CA LEU A 22 -10.08 14.55 6.26
C LEU A 22 -11.54 14.67 6.73
N PRO A 23 -11.92 15.73 7.46
CA PRO A 23 -13.30 15.94 7.87
C PRO A 23 -14.25 16.08 6.67
N ARG A 24 -15.36 15.32 6.68
CA ARG A 24 -16.56 15.49 5.83
C ARG A 24 -16.36 15.41 4.30
N LEU A 25 -15.63 14.43 3.79
CA LEU A 25 -15.73 14.10 2.35
C LEU A 25 -16.96 13.22 2.03
N PRO A 26 -17.85 13.61 1.10
CA PRO A 26 -18.79 12.68 0.49
C PRO A 26 -18.01 11.56 -0.21
N GLY A 27 -18.47 10.30 -0.07
CA GLY A 27 -17.77 9.13 -0.62
C GLY A 27 -17.00 8.27 0.39
N ASN A 28 -17.21 8.46 1.69
CA ASN A 28 -16.58 7.66 2.76
C ASN A 28 -16.77 6.14 2.57
N THR A 29 -17.95 5.71 2.09
CA THR A 29 -18.22 4.29 1.76
C THR A 29 -17.35 3.79 0.60
N ALA A 30 -17.15 4.59 -0.46
CA ALA A 30 -16.29 4.22 -1.57
C ALA A 30 -14.81 4.14 -1.13
N LEU A 31 -14.37 5.08 -0.29
CA LEU A 31 -13.04 5.08 0.32
C LEU A 31 -12.82 3.85 1.23
N ARG A 32 -13.79 3.52 2.09
CA ARG A 32 -13.73 2.31 2.93
C ARG A 32 -13.68 1.02 2.10
N ARG A 33 -14.49 0.91 1.04
CA ARG A 33 -14.42 -0.23 0.11
C ARG A 33 -13.08 -0.30 -0.61
N ARG A 34 -12.50 0.83 -1.00
CA ARG A 34 -11.16 0.90 -1.59
C ARG A 34 -10.10 0.44 -0.59
N LEU A 35 -10.18 0.88 0.67
CA LEU A 35 -9.29 0.47 1.75
C LEU A 35 -9.32 -1.05 1.96
N LEU A 36 -10.51 -1.66 2.02
CA LEU A 36 -10.65 -3.11 2.18
C LEU A 36 -10.01 -3.89 1.02
N ARG A 37 -10.26 -3.48 -0.23
CA ARG A 37 -9.64 -4.11 -1.41
C ARG A 37 -8.11 -4.00 -1.38
N LEU A 38 -7.58 -2.84 -1.01
CA LEU A 38 -6.14 -2.63 -0.89
C LEU A 38 -5.53 -3.43 0.26
N SER A 39 -6.21 -3.51 1.40
CA SER A 39 -5.80 -4.37 2.51
C SER A 39 -5.72 -5.83 2.08
N VAL A 40 -6.73 -6.36 1.39
CA VAL A 40 -6.68 -7.75 0.88
C VAL A 40 -5.48 -7.96 -0.05
N ARG A 41 -5.25 -7.06 -1.02
CA ARG A 41 -4.09 -7.15 -1.91
C ARG A 41 -2.75 -7.11 -1.16
N LEU A 42 -2.65 -6.25 -0.15
CA LEU A 42 -1.44 -6.09 0.65
C LEU A 42 -1.20 -7.26 1.60
N TRP A 43 -2.23 -7.94 2.11
CA TRP A 43 -2.08 -9.05 3.05
C TRP A 43 -1.87 -10.38 2.34
N TRP A 44 -2.53 -10.61 1.21
CA TRP A 44 -2.48 -11.87 0.46
C TRP A 44 -1.44 -11.88 -0.67
N HIS A 45 -0.53 -10.92 -0.69
CA HIS A 45 0.45 -10.81 -1.76
C HIS A 45 1.46 -11.96 -1.74
N ALA A 46 1.68 -12.59 -2.91
CA ALA A 46 2.58 -13.75 -3.05
C ALA A 46 4.02 -13.45 -2.57
N TYR A 47 4.48 -12.20 -2.72
CA TYR A 47 5.78 -11.73 -2.24
C TYR A 47 6.05 -12.02 -0.76
N TRP A 48 5.02 -12.06 0.11
CA TRP A 48 5.22 -12.36 1.53
C TRP A 48 5.64 -13.81 1.77
N ARG A 49 5.32 -14.71 0.84
CA ARG A 49 5.76 -16.11 0.89
C ARG A 49 7.19 -16.29 0.38
N THR A 50 7.68 -15.35 -0.42
CA THR A 50 9.01 -15.43 -1.05
C THR A 50 10.07 -14.60 -0.33
N THR A 51 9.67 -13.67 0.53
CA THR A 51 10.61 -12.80 1.25
C THR A 51 11.25 -13.51 2.43
N ARG A 52 12.55 -13.25 2.64
CA ARG A 52 13.33 -13.79 3.77
C ARG A 52 12.88 -13.27 5.13
N SER A 53 12.33 -12.05 5.16
CA SER A 53 11.82 -11.42 6.39
C SER A 53 10.64 -10.50 6.05
N VAL A 54 9.44 -10.93 6.45
CA VAL A 54 8.20 -10.15 6.27
C VAL A 54 8.25 -8.81 7.02
N PRO A 55 8.72 -8.73 8.29
CA PRO A 55 8.81 -7.45 9.01
C PRO A 55 9.73 -6.43 8.32
N THR A 56 10.91 -6.86 7.89
CA THR A 56 11.89 -6.00 7.19
C THR A 56 11.32 -5.52 5.86
N ALA A 57 10.70 -6.43 5.09
CA ALA A 57 10.09 -6.09 3.81
C ALA A 57 8.90 -5.13 3.95
N ARG A 58 8.10 -5.25 5.02
CA ARG A 58 7.03 -4.28 5.34
C ARG A 58 7.57 -2.90 5.75
N MET A 59 8.70 -2.84 6.46
CA MET A 59 9.36 -1.58 6.76
C MET A 59 9.83 -0.90 5.47
N GLN A 60 10.56 -1.62 4.62
CA GLN A 60 11.03 -1.11 3.32
C GLN A 60 9.86 -0.63 2.46
N LEU A 61 8.78 -1.42 2.36
CA LEU A 61 7.58 -1.04 1.61
C LEU A 61 6.98 0.29 2.08
N ARG A 62 6.86 0.50 3.39
CA ARG A 62 6.35 1.76 3.96
C ARG A 62 7.28 2.93 3.67
N GLN A 63 8.60 2.71 3.70
CA GLN A 63 9.57 3.74 3.36
C GLN A 63 9.49 4.13 1.88
N THR A 64 9.54 3.15 0.97
CA THR A 64 9.45 3.39 -0.48
C THR A 64 8.13 4.06 -0.88
N ALA A 65 7.02 3.68 -0.25
CA ALA A 65 5.72 4.30 -0.50
C ALA A 65 5.63 5.76 0.01
N ARG A 66 6.42 6.16 1.02
CA ARG A 66 6.46 7.53 1.56
C ARG A 66 7.41 8.44 0.79
N THR A 67 8.61 7.95 0.47
CA THR A 67 9.65 8.75 -0.19
C THR A 67 9.33 9.02 -1.67
N GLY A 68 8.37 8.31 -2.25
CA GLY A 68 8.02 8.47 -3.66
C GLY A 68 9.07 7.88 -4.60
N ASP A 69 10.15 7.30 -4.06
CA ASP A 69 11.24 6.67 -4.80
C ASP A 69 10.64 5.69 -5.81
N THR A 70 10.76 6.07 -7.08
CA THR A 70 10.30 5.28 -8.20
C THR A 70 11.29 4.13 -8.31
N VAL A 71 10.88 2.94 -7.87
CA VAL A 71 11.58 1.71 -8.25
C VAL A 71 11.57 1.70 -9.77
N ARG A 72 12.72 2.04 -10.36
CA ARG A 72 12.92 2.16 -11.80
C ARG A 72 12.66 0.79 -12.43
N THR A 73 11.65 0.73 -13.28
CA THR A 73 11.41 -0.36 -14.23
C THR A 73 12.66 -0.56 -15.08
N ALA A 74 13.24 -1.75 -15.00
CA ALA A 74 14.11 -2.31 -16.03
C ALA A 74 13.33 -3.43 -16.72
#